data_AF-A0A7W8A4X1-F1
#
_entry.id   AF-A0A7W8A4X1-F1
#
_cell.length_a   1.000
_cell.length_b   1.000
_cell.length_c   1.000
_cell.angle_alpha   90.00
_cell.angle_beta   90.00
_cell.angle_gamma   90.00
#
_symmetry.space_group_name_H-M   'P 1'
#
loop_
_entity.id
_entity.type
_entity.pdbx_description
1 polymer ?
#
loop_
_entity_poly.entity_id
_entity_poly.type
_entity_poly.pdbx_seq_one_letter_code
_entity_poly.pdbx_strand_id
1 'polypeptide(L)'
;MLITRYTQATAVLEDSGVVPPPVPQDAEPGTLAWLRARVSRFASGPVHAERRRAVVELLASFDPAELRVRARALAGVPADEVAARSFGVDQVAAVSAAASGYLSGETSPEADAAVRELLPLGIPMITVLLQAHASTAALIANARAHDDGVTPIEDLLHETLRHDPPLKRTRRVGVEIDLVAANRDPDVFPDPDRFDPSRGRTPHLTFGHGVRPCPAAAHALAIAAGYLEGNRS
;
A
#
# COMPACT_ATOMS: atom_id res chain seq x y z
N MET A 1 -14.27 15.85 8.25
CA MET A 1 -14.83 14.93 9.27
C MET A 1 -13.86 13.78 9.49
N LEU A 2 -13.56 13.43 10.75
CA LEU A 2 -12.74 12.25 11.08
C LEU A 2 -13.66 11.08 11.41
N ILE A 3 -13.46 9.95 10.73
CA ILE A 3 -14.18 8.70 10.96
C ILE A 3 -13.27 7.72 11.72
N THR A 4 -13.78 7.17 12.81
CA THR A 4 -13.06 6.22 13.67
C THR A 4 -13.80 4.90 13.89
N ARG A 5 -15.08 4.82 13.50
CA ARG A 5 -15.91 3.60 13.62
C ARG A 5 -15.86 2.79 12.33
N TYR A 6 -15.81 1.46 12.46
CA TYR A 6 -15.68 0.53 11.35
C TYR A 6 -16.83 0.67 10.36
N THR A 7 -18.08 0.64 10.85
CA THR A 7 -19.29 0.69 10.00
C THR A 7 -19.44 2.02 9.26
N GLN A 8 -19.02 3.12 9.87
CA GLN A 8 -18.96 4.43 9.22
C GLN A 8 -17.87 4.44 8.13
N ALA A 9 -16.70 3.87 8.41
CA ALA A 9 -15.61 3.78 7.46
C ALA A 9 -16.01 2.95 6.23
N THR A 10 -16.65 1.80 6.42
CA THR A 10 -17.13 0.96 5.31
C THR A 10 -18.18 1.68 4.47
N ALA A 11 -19.16 2.35 5.09
CA ALA A 11 -20.17 3.12 4.38
C ALA A 11 -19.55 4.23 3.50
N VAL A 12 -18.56 4.96 4.03
CA VAL A 12 -17.81 5.97 3.27
C VAL A 12 -17.01 5.36 2.11
N LEU A 13 -16.45 4.17 2.28
CA LEU A 13 -15.65 3.49 1.25
C LEU A 13 -16.51 2.81 0.16
N GLU A 14 -17.77 2.50 0.47
CA GLU A 14 -18.78 1.99 -0.46
C GLU A 14 -19.45 3.11 -1.29
N ASP A 15 -19.44 4.35 -0.79
CA ASP A 15 -20.01 5.49 -1.51
C ASP A 15 -19.14 5.93 -2.69
N SER A 16 -19.64 5.72 -3.91
CA SER A 16 -18.99 6.13 -5.16
C SER A 16 -18.85 7.66 -5.33
N GLY A 17 -19.65 8.46 -4.61
CA GLY A 17 -19.56 9.92 -4.58
C GLY A 17 -18.39 10.44 -3.75
N VAL A 18 -17.83 9.61 -2.86
CA VAL A 18 -16.69 9.96 -2.02
C VAL A 18 -15.39 9.71 -2.80
N VAL A 19 -14.94 10.74 -3.51
CA VAL A 19 -13.79 10.67 -4.41
C VAL A 19 -12.45 10.98 -3.71
N PRO A 20 -11.30 10.54 -4.28
CA PRO A 20 -9.99 11.02 -3.86
C PRO A 20 -9.86 12.55 -4.01
N PRO A 21 -9.01 13.22 -3.20
CA PRO A 21 -8.69 14.62 -3.41
C PRO A 21 -8.17 14.88 -4.84
N PRO A 22 -8.62 15.97 -5.51
CA PRO A 22 -8.16 16.29 -6.85
C PRO A 22 -6.67 16.64 -6.86
N VAL A 23 -6.04 16.46 -8.01
CA VAL A 23 -4.64 16.84 -8.27
C VAL A 23 -4.56 17.76 -9.49
N PRO A 24 -3.55 18.65 -9.60
CA PRO A 24 -3.36 19.50 -10.77
C PRO A 24 -3.31 18.67 -12.06
N GLN A 25 -3.88 19.17 -13.16
CA GLN A 25 -4.00 18.43 -14.43
C GLN A 25 -3.07 18.97 -15.53
N ASP A 26 -2.48 20.14 -15.33
CA ASP A 26 -1.70 20.94 -16.26
C ASP A 26 -0.19 20.91 -15.99
N ALA A 27 0.26 19.96 -15.15
CA ALA A 27 1.67 19.80 -14.81
C ALA A 27 2.52 19.29 -16.00
N GLU A 28 3.78 19.72 -16.04
CA GLU A 28 4.73 19.39 -17.09
C GLU A 28 4.98 17.86 -17.16
N PRO A 29 4.94 17.25 -18.37
CA PRO A 29 5.25 15.82 -18.55
C PRO A 29 6.57 15.39 -17.90
N GLY A 30 6.54 14.27 -17.20
CA GLY A 30 7.72 13.72 -16.51
C GLY A 30 7.96 14.27 -15.10
N THR A 31 7.12 15.19 -14.61
CA THR A 31 7.13 15.62 -13.19
C THR A 31 6.29 14.70 -12.31
N LEU A 32 6.51 14.74 -10.99
CA LEU A 32 5.68 14.02 -10.01
C LEU A 32 4.24 14.52 -10.02
N ALA A 33 4.04 15.83 -10.15
CA ALA A 33 2.70 16.42 -10.27
C ALA A 33 1.97 15.87 -11.51
N TRP A 34 2.66 15.79 -12.65
CA TRP A 34 2.12 15.17 -13.85
C TRP A 34 1.81 13.69 -13.64
N LEU A 35 2.73 12.90 -13.07
CA LEU A 35 2.50 11.48 -12.82
C LEU A 35 1.25 11.26 -11.96
N ARG A 36 1.07 12.03 -10.89
CA ARG A 36 -0.13 11.99 -10.04
C ARG A 36 -1.42 12.22 -10.83
N ALA A 37 -1.42 13.07 -11.85
CA ALA A 37 -2.56 13.28 -12.74
C ALA A 37 -2.84 12.10 -13.69
N ARG A 38 -1.88 11.17 -13.87
CA ARG A 38 -1.97 10.04 -14.80
C ARG A 38 -2.25 8.68 -14.14
N VAL A 39 -2.17 8.56 -12.81
CA VAL A 39 -2.43 7.30 -12.10
C VAL A 39 -3.91 7.10 -11.77
N SER A 40 -4.27 5.87 -11.39
CA SER A 40 -5.64 5.54 -10.95
C SER A 40 -5.98 6.10 -9.57
N ARG A 41 -4.99 6.22 -8.67
CA ARG A 41 -5.17 6.61 -7.25
C ARG A 41 -5.88 7.95 -7.05
N PHE A 42 -5.67 8.89 -7.97
CA PHE A 42 -6.22 10.25 -7.96
C PHE A 42 -7.28 10.49 -9.06
N ALA A 43 -7.80 9.42 -9.67
CA ALA A 43 -8.83 9.48 -10.70
C ALA A 43 -10.19 9.00 -10.17
N SER A 44 -11.27 9.34 -10.87
CA SER A 44 -12.64 8.86 -10.59
C SER A 44 -13.37 8.49 -11.89
N GLY A 45 -14.50 7.78 -11.76
CA GLY A 45 -15.33 7.41 -12.91
C GLY A 45 -14.61 6.53 -13.94
N PRO A 46 -14.93 6.68 -15.24
CA PRO A 46 -14.35 5.86 -16.31
C PRO A 46 -12.82 5.92 -16.40
N VAL A 47 -12.22 7.09 -16.15
CA VAL A 47 -10.76 7.28 -16.18
C VAL A 47 -10.08 6.45 -15.09
N HIS A 48 -10.68 6.37 -13.89
CA HIS A 48 -10.19 5.47 -12.84
C HIS A 48 -10.29 4.01 -13.27
N ALA A 49 -11.42 3.60 -13.82
CA ALA A 49 -11.64 2.21 -14.23
C ALA A 49 -10.60 1.76 -15.27
N GLU A 50 -10.33 2.60 -16.27
CA GLU A 50 -9.32 2.34 -17.31
C GLU A 50 -7.91 2.20 -16.72
N ARG A 51 -7.46 3.19 -15.95
CA ARG A 51 -6.11 3.18 -15.37
C ARG A 51 -5.93 2.06 -14.36
N ARG A 52 -6.99 1.75 -13.59
CA ARG A 52 -6.97 0.65 -12.62
C ARG A 52 -6.88 -0.69 -13.31
N ARG A 53 -7.59 -0.89 -14.43
CA ARG A 53 -7.50 -2.12 -15.23
C ARG A 53 -6.07 -2.37 -15.69
N ALA A 54 -5.36 -1.36 -16.20
CA ALA A 54 -3.95 -1.51 -16.59
C ALA A 54 -3.04 -1.93 -15.42
N VAL A 55 -3.28 -1.41 -14.20
CA VAL A 55 -2.55 -1.85 -12.99
C VAL A 55 -2.89 -3.29 -12.61
N VAL A 56 -4.15 -3.69 -12.69
CA VAL A 56 -4.59 -5.07 -12.39
C VAL A 56 -4.02 -6.07 -13.40
N GLU A 57 -4.05 -5.74 -14.69
CA GLU A 57 -3.46 -6.54 -15.76
C GLU A 57 -1.95 -6.71 -15.56
N LEU A 58 -1.24 -5.64 -15.17
CA LEU A 58 0.17 -5.74 -14.80
C LEU A 58 0.38 -6.65 -13.59
N LEU A 59 -0.37 -6.46 -12.50
CA LEU A 59 -0.21 -7.26 -11.29
C LEU A 59 -0.49 -8.75 -11.54
N ALA A 60 -1.39 -9.07 -12.48
CA ALA A 60 -1.68 -10.44 -12.88
C ALA A 60 -0.48 -11.14 -13.54
N SER A 61 0.52 -10.41 -14.04
CA SER A 61 1.76 -10.99 -14.56
C SER A 61 2.78 -11.32 -13.47
N PHE A 62 2.50 -11.01 -12.20
CA PHE A 62 3.37 -11.34 -11.06
C PHE A 62 2.67 -12.34 -10.15
N ASP A 63 3.18 -13.57 -10.12
CA ASP A 63 2.72 -14.59 -9.16
C ASP A 63 3.18 -14.22 -7.74
N PRO A 64 2.25 -14.05 -6.77
CA PRO A 64 2.60 -13.85 -5.38
C PRO A 64 3.54 -14.93 -4.82
N ALA A 65 3.45 -16.19 -5.24
CA ALA A 65 4.35 -17.24 -4.76
C ALA A 65 5.80 -16.99 -5.21
N GLU A 66 6.01 -16.58 -6.46
CA GLU A 66 7.33 -16.19 -6.95
C GLU A 66 7.86 -14.94 -6.26
N LEU A 67 7.01 -13.94 -6.03
CA LEU A 67 7.39 -12.74 -5.29
C LEU A 67 7.82 -13.06 -3.86
N ARG A 68 7.15 -14.01 -3.18
CA ARG A 68 7.56 -14.48 -1.85
C ARG A 68 8.96 -15.08 -1.88
N VAL A 69 9.26 -15.93 -2.87
CA VAL A 69 10.59 -16.53 -3.04
C VAL A 69 11.66 -15.46 -3.28
N ARG A 70 11.38 -14.50 -4.16
CA ARG A 70 12.30 -13.37 -4.42
C ARG A 70 12.53 -12.55 -3.16
N ALA A 71 11.48 -12.19 -2.44
CA ALA A 71 11.57 -11.39 -1.21
C ALA A 71 12.35 -12.11 -0.11
N ARG A 72 12.23 -13.44 -0.02
CA ARG A 72 13.02 -14.26 0.93
C ARG A 72 14.52 -14.19 0.65
N ALA A 73 14.92 -14.17 -0.62
CA ALA A 73 16.32 -14.03 -1.02
C ALA A 73 16.91 -12.63 -0.74
N LEU A 74 16.07 -11.65 -0.40
CA LEU A 74 16.49 -10.29 -0.05
C LEU A 74 16.75 -10.12 1.46
N ALA A 75 16.98 -11.19 2.22
CA ALA A 75 17.31 -11.08 3.63
C ALA A 75 18.50 -10.13 3.88
N GLY A 76 18.39 -9.27 4.89
CA GLY A 76 19.38 -8.22 5.18
C GLY A 76 19.35 -6.97 4.28
N VAL A 77 18.61 -6.97 3.17
CA VAL A 77 18.40 -5.76 2.34
C VAL A 77 17.50 -4.77 3.09
N PRO A 78 17.69 -3.44 2.99
CA PRO A 78 16.78 -2.45 3.59
C PRO A 78 15.31 -2.67 3.19
N ALA A 79 14.41 -2.62 4.17
CA ALA A 79 13.00 -3.02 4.00
C ALA A 79 12.23 -2.18 2.96
N ASP A 80 12.66 -0.94 2.74
CA ASP A 80 12.10 0.00 1.76
C ASP A 80 12.51 -0.31 0.31
N GLU A 81 13.56 -1.10 0.10
CA GLU A 81 13.96 -1.59 -1.22
C GLU A 81 13.25 -2.89 -1.64
N VAL A 82 12.77 -3.66 -0.65
CA VAL A 82 12.28 -5.04 -0.84
C VAL A 82 11.17 -5.12 -1.87
N ALA A 83 10.22 -4.19 -1.85
CA ALA A 83 9.10 -4.21 -2.79
C ALA A 83 9.59 -4.04 -4.25
N ALA A 84 10.40 -3.01 -4.52
CA ALA A 84 10.92 -2.74 -5.86
C ALA A 84 11.78 -3.89 -6.39
N ARG A 85 12.72 -4.39 -5.58
CA ARG A 85 13.57 -5.54 -5.96
C ARG A 85 12.76 -6.81 -6.18
N SER A 86 11.70 -7.05 -5.41
CA SER A 86 10.82 -8.22 -5.63
C SER A 86 10.13 -8.17 -7.01
N PHE A 87 9.75 -6.96 -7.46
CA PHE A 87 9.22 -6.73 -8.80
C PHE A 87 10.30 -6.72 -9.91
N GLY A 88 11.58 -6.91 -9.57
CA GLY A 88 12.69 -6.88 -10.52
C GLY A 88 13.15 -5.47 -10.90
N VAL A 89 12.95 -4.49 -10.01
CA VAL A 89 13.31 -3.09 -10.24
C VAL A 89 14.46 -2.68 -9.33
N ASP A 90 15.60 -2.36 -9.94
CA ASP A 90 16.82 -1.95 -9.23
C ASP A 90 16.92 -0.44 -8.98
N GLN A 91 16.04 0.37 -9.57
CA GLN A 91 16.00 1.84 -9.42
C GLN A 91 15.43 2.27 -8.05
N VAL A 92 15.88 1.64 -6.96
CA VAL A 92 15.34 1.81 -5.60
C VAL A 92 15.47 3.23 -5.08
N ALA A 93 16.54 3.94 -5.43
CA ALA A 93 16.74 5.34 -5.07
C ALA A 93 15.72 6.26 -5.76
N ALA A 94 15.46 6.03 -7.06
CA ALA A 94 14.42 6.78 -7.79
C ALA A 94 13.02 6.46 -7.26
N VAL A 95 12.73 5.19 -6.94
CA VAL A 95 11.46 4.82 -6.30
C VAL A 95 11.26 5.57 -4.99
N SER A 96 12.28 5.61 -4.13
CA SER A 96 12.22 6.33 -2.85
C SER A 96 12.02 7.84 -3.05
N ALA A 97 12.82 8.47 -3.93
CA ALA A 97 12.73 9.89 -4.22
C ALA A 97 11.34 10.29 -4.75
N ALA A 98 10.79 9.55 -5.72
CA ALA A 98 9.45 9.83 -6.24
C ALA A 98 8.33 9.50 -5.23
N ALA A 99 8.51 8.48 -4.38
CA ALA A 99 7.49 8.05 -3.41
C ALA A 99 7.31 9.08 -2.29
N SER A 100 8.37 9.80 -1.91
CA SER A 100 8.36 10.80 -0.83
C SER A 100 7.24 11.84 -0.96
N GLY A 101 7.07 12.42 -2.15
CA GLY A 101 6.00 13.37 -2.47
C GLY A 101 4.73 12.73 -3.04
N TYR A 102 4.73 11.43 -3.35
CA TYR A 102 3.69 10.80 -4.17
C TYR A 102 2.30 10.87 -3.54
N LEU A 103 2.18 10.83 -2.20
CA LEU A 103 0.91 10.95 -1.50
C LEU A 103 0.56 12.39 -1.12
N SER A 104 1.53 13.16 -0.60
CA SER A 104 1.33 14.55 -0.17
C SER A 104 1.07 15.51 -1.34
N GLY A 105 1.72 15.25 -2.48
CA GLY A 105 1.77 16.17 -3.61
C GLY A 105 2.87 17.21 -3.51
N GLU A 106 3.74 17.10 -2.50
CA GLU A 106 4.96 17.90 -2.40
C GLU A 106 5.87 17.54 -3.57
N THR A 107 6.34 18.57 -4.28
CA THR A 107 7.17 18.43 -5.47
C THR A 107 8.60 18.83 -5.15
N SER A 108 9.58 18.14 -5.71
CA SER A 108 10.98 18.54 -5.68
C SER A 108 11.68 18.19 -7.01
N PRO A 109 12.79 18.87 -7.36
CA PRO A 109 13.58 18.52 -8.53
C PRO A 109 14.04 17.06 -8.54
N GLU A 110 14.35 16.50 -7.37
CA GLU A 110 14.77 15.10 -7.20
C GLU A 110 13.62 14.14 -7.49
N ALA A 111 12.41 14.45 -7.00
CA ALA A 111 11.22 13.66 -7.29
C ALA A 111 10.88 13.68 -8.78
N ASP A 112 11.01 14.85 -9.44
CA ASP A 112 10.78 14.96 -10.88
C ASP A 112 11.85 14.22 -11.69
N ALA A 113 13.13 14.31 -11.30
CA ALA A 113 14.21 13.54 -11.92
C ALA A 113 13.96 12.03 -11.78
N ALA A 114 13.55 11.59 -10.61
CA ALA A 114 13.20 10.20 -10.34
C ALA A 114 12.00 9.73 -11.19
N VAL A 115 10.97 10.56 -11.37
CA VAL A 115 9.87 10.20 -12.29
C VAL A 115 10.39 9.99 -13.70
N ARG A 116 11.23 10.90 -14.22
CA ARG A 116 11.81 10.75 -15.58
C ARG A 116 12.64 9.48 -15.71
N GLU A 117 13.41 9.12 -14.69
CA GLU A 117 14.18 7.87 -14.65
C GLU A 117 13.27 6.63 -14.71
N LEU A 118 12.16 6.65 -13.98
CA LEU A 118 11.25 5.51 -13.88
C LEU A 118 10.28 5.38 -15.08
N LEU A 119 10.12 6.43 -15.89
CA LEU A 119 9.18 6.46 -17.03
C LEU A 119 9.24 5.23 -17.96
N PRO A 120 10.43 4.68 -18.32
CA PRO A 120 10.52 3.49 -19.17
C PRO A 120 9.82 2.24 -18.60
N LEU A 121 9.61 2.16 -17.28
CA LEU A 121 8.87 1.05 -16.64
C LEU A 121 7.36 1.10 -16.93
N GLY A 122 6.85 2.25 -17.38
CA GLY A 122 5.43 2.47 -17.64
C GLY A 122 4.64 2.86 -16.39
N ILE A 123 3.63 3.72 -16.58
CA ILE A 123 2.82 4.29 -15.49
C ILE A 123 2.21 3.24 -14.55
N PRO A 124 1.68 2.08 -15.03
CA PRO A 124 1.16 1.05 -14.13
C PRO A 124 2.22 0.51 -13.16
N MET A 125 3.44 0.26 -13.62
CA MET A 125 4.54 -0.23 -12.78
C MET A 125 4.95 0.83 -11.76
N ILE A 126 5.15 2.07 -12.20
CA ILE A 126 5.47 3.18 -11.30
C ILE A 126 4.38 3.33 -10.23
N THR A 127 3.10 3.20 -10.62
CA THR A 127 1.97 3.26 -9.69
C THR A 127 2.02 2.18 -8.60
N VAL A 128 2.46 0.96 -8.95
CA VAL A 128 2.64 -0.15 -7.99
C VAL A 128 3.83 0.16 -7.07
N LEU A 129 4.98 0.52 -7.65
CA LEU A 129 6.22 0.77 -6.90
C LEU A 129 6.05 1.88 -5.85
N LEU A 130 5.52 3.04 -6.24
CA LEU A 130 5.39 4.19 -5.33
C LEU A 130 4.39 3.92 -4.18
N GLN A 131 3.31 3.19 -4.44
CA GLN A 131 2.32 2.84 -3.40
C GLN A 131 2.80 1.69 -2.50
N ALA A 132 3.60 0.77 -3.04
CA ALA A 132 4.15 -0.35 -2.28
C ALA A 132 5.33 0.07 -1.40
N HIS A 133 6.16 1.03 -1.82
CA HIS A 133 7.43 1.39 -1.18
C HIS A 133 7.34 1.56 0.35
N ALA A 134 6.74 2.65 0.83
CA ALA A 134 6.65 2.91 2.27
C ALA A 134 5.67 1.94 2.97
N SER A 135 4.60 1.52 2.29
CA SER A 135 3.56 0.67 2.89
C SER A 135 4.07 -0.73 3.22
N THR A 136 4.85 -1.35 2.33
CA THR A 136 5.42 -2.68 2.53
C THR A 136 6.56 -2.62 3.56
N ALA A 137 7.41 -1.59 3.51
CA ALA A 137 8.46 -1.38 4.50
C ALA A 137 7.88 -1.25 5.93
N ALA A 138 6.84 -0.43 6.08
CA ALA A 138 6.15 -0.26 7.35
C ALA A 138 5.43 -1.54 7.80
N LEU A 139 4.82 -2.30 6.88
CA LEU A 139 4.19 -3.58 7.23
C LEU A 139 5.21 -4.57 7.79
N ILE A 140 6.37 -4.67 7.14
CA ILE A 140 7.49 -5.50 7.60
C ILE A 140 7.97 -5.04 8.98
N ALA A 141 8.18 -3.74 9.17
CA ALA A 141 8.67 -3.18 10.43
C ALA A 141 7.68 -3.43 11.58
N ASN A 142 6.39 -3.15 11.37
CA ASN A 142 5.35 -3.37 12.37
C ASN A 142 5.22 -4.85 12.70
N ALA A 143 5.24 -5.74 11.70
CA ALA A 143 5.18 -7.18 11.93
C ALA A 143 6.38 -7.69 12.75
N ARG A 144 7.60 -7.21 12.46
CA ARG A 144 8.79 -7.55 13.26
C ARG A 144 8.68 -7.11 14.71
N ALA A 145 8.07 -5.97 14.98
CA ALA A 145 7.87 -5.49 16.34
C ALA A 145 6.96 -6.41 17.18
N HIS A 146 6.15 -7.24 16.51
CA HIS A 146 5.25 -8.20 17.12
C HIS A 146 5.68 -9.67 16.94
N ASP A 147 6.80 -9.92 16.24
CA ASP A 147 7.25 -11.27 15.95
C ASP A 147 7.88 -11.91 17.19
N ASP A 148 7.32 -13.04 17.63
CA ASP A 148 7.82 -13.87 18.73
C ASP A 148 8.71 -15.03 18.25
N GLY A 149 8.94 -15.14 16.93
CA GLY A 149 9.73 -16.19 16.30
C GLY A 149 9.01 -17.52 16.12
N VAL A 150 7.82 -17.72 16.69
CA VAL A 150 7.08 -18.99 16.66
C VAL A 150 5.72 -18.87 15.97
N THR A 151 5.08 -17.71 16.04
CA THR A 151 3.81 -17.41 15.39
C THR A 151 3.94 -17.58 13.88
N PRO A 152 3.00 -18.26 13.19
CA PRO A 152 3.03 -18.34 11.73
C PRO A 152 3.02 -16.95 11.08
N ILE A 153 3.88 -16.75 10.07
CA ILE A 153 4.04 -15.44 9.41
C ILE A 153 2.72 -14.88 8.87
N GLU A 154 1.85 -15.72 8.34
CA GLU A 154 0.54 -15.28 7.82
C GLU A 154 -0.34 -14.70 8.93
N ASP A 155 -0.39 -15.36 10.08
CA ASP A 155 -1.18 -14.93 11.24
C ASP A 155 -0.62 -13.62 11.81
N LEU A 156 0.72 -13.53 11.92
CA LEU A 156 1.42 -12.31 12.31
C LEU A 156 1.07 -11.14 11.38
N LEU A 157 1.13 -11.34 10.06
CA LEU A 157 0.83 -10.31 9.08
C LEU A 157 -0.64 -9.89 9.10
N HIS A 158 -1.58 -10.84 9.19
CA HIS A 158 -3.00 -10.54 9.25
C HIS A 158 -3.36 -9.75 10.51
N GLU A 159 -2.79 -10.10 11.66
CA GLU A 159 -3.01 -9.33 12.89
C GLU A 159 -2.28 -7.98 12.86
N THR A 160 -1.08 -7.89 12.26
CA THR A 160 -0.40 -6.61 12.05
C THR A 160 -1.23 -5.68 11.19
N LEU A 161 -1.80 -6.16 10.08
CA LEU A 161 -2.64 -5.35 9.22
C LEU A 161 -3.89 -4.84 9.95
N ARG A 162 -4.47 -5.62 10.85
CA ARG A 162 -5.60 -5.16 11.67
C ARG A 162 -5.11 -4.18 12.74
N HIS A 163 -4.24 -4.62 13.63
CA HIS A 163 -3.88 -3.93 14.86
C HIS A 163 -2.94 -2.75 14.62
N ASP A 164 -1.89 -2.92 13.81
CA ASP A 164 -0.87 -1.91 13.57
C ASP A 164 -0.63 -1.66 12.06
N PRO A 165 -1.62 -1.12 11.33
CA PRO A 165 -1.54 -0.99 9.87
C PRO A 165 -0.40 -0.06 9.42
N PRO A 166 0.27 -0.32 8.29
CA PRO A 166 1.33 0.55 7.77
C PRO A 166 0.83 1.96 7.42
N LEU A 167 -0.40 2.07 6.93
CA LEU A 167 -1.10 3.34 6.74
C LEU A 167 -2.04 3.55 7.91
N LYS A 168 -1.80 4.62 8.70
CA LYS A 168 -2.66 4.94 9.85
C LYS A 168 -3.96 5.62 9.45
N ARG A 169 -3.95 6.35 8.32
CA ARG A 169 -5.07 7.19 7.88
C ARG A 169 -5.24 7.14 6.36
N THR A 170 -6.47 7.30 5.90
CA THR A 170 -6.78 7.48 4.48
C THR A 170 -7.73 8.65 4.28
N ARG A 171 -7.51 9.45 3.22
CA ARG A 171 -8.27 10.66 2.93
C ARG A 171 -9.16 10.52 1.70
N ARG A 172 -10.29 11.20 1.75
CA ARG A 172 -11.24 11.48 0.68
C ARG A 172 -11.64 12.95 0.75
N VAL A 173 -12.32 13.46 -0.27
CA VAL A 173 -12.83 14.84 -0.20
C VAL A 173 -13.76 14.99 1.01
N GLY A 174 -13.41 15.89 1.94
CA GLY A 174 -14.20 16.19 3.14
C GLY A 174 -14.12 15.16 4.29
N VAL A 175 -13.51 13.99 4.07
CA VAL A 175 -13.49 12.89 5.04
C VAL A 175 -12.09 12.29 5.20
N GLU A 176 -11.68 12.09 6.45
CA GLU A 176 -10.49 11.32 6.81
C GLU A 176 -10.94 10.12 7.64
N ILE A 177 -10.37 8.95 7.37
CA ILE A 177 -10.64 7.71 8.12
C ILE A 177 -9.37 7.35 8.89
N ASP A 178 -9.50 7.17 10.20
CA ASP A 178 -8.46 6.59 11.05
C ASP A 178 -8.55 5.06 10.97
N LEU A 179 -7.59 4.45 10.29
CA LEU A 179 -7.56 3.00 10.06
C LEU A 179 -7.21 2.24 11.33
N VAL A 180 -6.44 2.84 12.24
CA VAL A 180 -6.11 2.22 13.53
C VAL A 180 -7.37 2.12 14.37
N ALA A 181 -8.11 3.23 14.52
CA ALA A 181 -9.35 3.23 15.28
C ALA A 181 -10.41 2.32 14.66
N ALA A 182 -10.61 2.38 13.34
CA ALA A 182 -11.60 1.56 12.66
C ALA A 182 -11.29 0.05 12.75
N ASN A 183 -10.01 -0.35 12.65
CA ASN A 183 -9.61 -1.75 12.80
C ASN A 183 -9.53 -2.23 14.26
N ARG A 184 -9.72 -1.32 15.22
CA ARG A 184 -9.82 -1.60 16.65
C ARG A 184 -11.19 -1.21 17.21
N ASP A 185 -12.21 -1.21 16.35
CA ASP A 185 -13.59 -0.95 16.77
C ASP A 185 -14.12 -2.13 17.61
N PRO A 186 -14.46 -1.94 18.90
CA PRO A 186 -14.97 -3.01 19.77
C PRO A 186 -16.31 -3.60 19.30
N ASP A 187 -17.07 -2.90 18.44
CA ASP A 187 -18.33 -3.45 17.89
C ASP A 187 -18.06 -4.55 16.86
N VAL A 188 -16.84 -4.64 16.33
CA VAL A 188 -16.44 -5.58 15.27
C VAL A 188 -15.34 -6.53 15.74
N PHE A 189 -14.40 -6.05 16.55
CA PHE A 189 -13.23 -6.81 16.99
C PHE A 189 -13.26 -6.97 18.51
N PRO A 190 -13.51 -8.18 19.05
CA PRO A 190 -13.42 -8.45 20.49
C PRO A 190 -12.00 -8.20 21.01
N ASP A 191 -11.85 -7.64 22.21
CA ASP A 191 -10.54 -7.25 22.78
C ASP A 191 -9.65 -6.48 21.79
N PRO A 192 -10.13 -5.38 21.18
CA PRO A 192 -9.57 -4.82 19.95
C PRO A 192 -8.13 -4.30 20.11
N ASP A 193 -7.76 -3.89 21.32
CA ASP A 193 -6.44 -3.36 21.67
C ASP A 193 -5.40 -4.45 21.91
N ARG A 194 -5.81 -5.72 22.06
CA ARG A 194 -4.89 -6.85 22.18
C ARG A 194 -4.42 -7.29 20.80
N PHE A 195 -3.11 -7.34 20.61
CA PHE A 195 -2.49 -8.00 19.47
C PHE A 195 -2.57 -9.51 19.68
N ASP A 196 -3.38 -10.18 18.85
CA ASP A 196 -3.62 -11.63 18.94
C ASP A 196 -3.58 -12.27 17.55
N PRO A 197 -2.42 -12.85 17.14
CA PRO A 197 -2.27 -13.53 15.85
C PRO A 197 -3.24 -14.70 15.66
N SER A 198 -3.71 -15.32 16.75
CA SER A 198 -4.62 -16.47 16.66
C SER A 198 -6.02 -16.11 16.14
N ARG A 199 -6.33 -14.80 15.99
CA ARG A 199 -7.55 -14.32 15.32
C ARG A 199 -7.63 -14.76 13.85
N GLY A 200 -6.49 -15.03 13.22
CA GLY A 200 -6.41 -15.33 11.80
C GLY A 200 -6.89 -14.17 10.92
N ARG A 201 -7.54 -14.50 9.79
CA ARG A 201 -8.00 -13.50 8.83
C ARG A 201 -9.22 -12.74 9.35
N THR A 202 -9.08 -11.43 9.47
CA THR A 202 -10.15 -10.53 9.92
C THR A 202 -10.51 -9.50 8.84
N PRO A 203 -11.72 -8.90 8.87
CA PRO A 203 -12.15 -7.95 7.84
C PRO A 203 -11.55 -6.55 8.07
N HIS A 204 -10.24 -6.42 8.30
CA HIS A 204 -9.60 -5.11 8.50
C HIS A 204 -9.69 -4.22 7.24
N LEU A 205 -9.65 -2.89 7.41
CA LEU A 205 -9.78 -1.90 6.34
C LEU A 205 -8.44 -1.43 5.74
N THR A 206 -7.33 -2.06 6.12
CA THR A 206 -5.96 -1.64 5.74
C THR A 206 -5.70 -1.70 4.25
N PHE A 207 -6.30 -2.68 3.56
CA PHE A 207 -6.30 -2.76 2.10
C PHE A 207 -7.48 -2.03 1.46
N GLY A 208 -8.14 -1.13 2.18
CA GLY A 208 -9.36 -0.47 1.71
C GLY A 208 -10.57 -1.40 1.66
N HIS A 209 -11.68 -0.87 1.16
CA HIS A 209 -12.98 -1.54 1.08
C HIS A 209 -13.81 -0.95 -0.06
N GLY A 210 -14.91 -1.61 -0.42
CA GLY A 210 -15.95 -1.06 -1.30
C GLY A 210 -15.47 -0.77 -2.72
N VAL A 211 -15.59 0.49 -3.15
CA VAL A 211 -15.38 0.89 -4.56
C VAL A 211 -13.92 0.77 -5.00
N ARG A 212 -12.96 0.89 -4.07
CA ARG A 212 -11.52 1.02 -4.38
C ARG A 212 -10.63 0.20 -3.44
N PRO A 213 -10.82 -1.13 -3.34
CA PRO A 213 -9.93 -1.97 -2.55
C PRO A 213 -8.52 -1.97 -3.16
N CYS A 214 -7.52 -2.36 -2.40
CA CYS A 214 -6.15 -2.54 -2.87
C CYS A 214 -6.14 -3.63 -3.95
N PRO A 215 -5.63 -3.37 -5.16
CA PRO A 215 -5.52 -4.41 -6.20
C PRO A 215 -4.36 -5.39 -5.93
N ALA A 216 -3.46 -5.09 -5.00
CA ALA A 216 -2.19 -5.79 -4.77
C ALA A 216 -2.07 -6.41 -3.37
N ALA A 217 -3.18 -6.68 -2.68
CA ALA A 217 -3.16 -7.18 -1.30
C ALA A 217 -2.37 -8.50 -1.17
N ALA A 218 -2.57 -9.43 -2.11
CA ALA A 218 -1.85 -10.71 -2.16
C ALA A 218 -0.35 -10.52 -2.41
N HIS A 219 0.03 -9.62 -3.32
CA HIS A 219 1.43 -9.30 -3.63
C HIS A 219 2.13 -8.67 -2.42
N ALA A 220 1.50 -7.72 -1.74
CA ALA A 220 2.06 -7.07 -0.55
C ALA A 220 2.29 -8.08 0.59
N LEU A 221 1.32 -8.97 0.85
CA LEU A 221 1.44 -10.04 1.84
C LEU A 221 2.56 -11.02 1.46
N ALA A 222 2.62 -11.48 0.21
CA ALA A 222 3.67 -12.37 -0.26
C ALA A 222 5.07 -11.78 -0.10
N ILE A 223 5.26 -10.52 -0.49
CA ILE A 223 6.55 -9.83 -0.37
C ILE A 223 6.94 -9.70 1.11
N ALA A 224 6.04 -9.19 1.95
CA ALA A 224 6.32 -9.03 3.38
C ALA A 224 6.62 -10.38 4.05
N ALA A 225 5.83 -11.40 3.74
CA ALA A 225 5.99 -12.73 4.29
C ALA A 225 7.32 -13.36 3.89
N GLY A 226 7.66 -13.33 2.60
CA GLY A 226 8.92 -13.87 2.09
C GLY A 226 10.12 -13.22 2.77
N TYR A 227 10.11 -11.88 2.87
CA TYR A 227 11.18 -11.15 3.53
C TYR A 227 11.28 -11.48 5.03
N LEU A 228 10.16 -11.56 5.75
CA LEU A 228 10.18 -11.95 7.17
C LEU A 228 10.74 -13.38 7.35
N GLU A 229 10.32 -14.34 6.54
CA GLU A 229 10.84 -15.71 6.57
C GLU A 229 12.36 -15.78 6.38
N GLY A 230 12.90 -15.02 5.43
CA GLY A 230 14.34 -15.00 5.15
C GLY A 230 15.18 -14.39 6.28
N ASN A 231 14.55 -13.66 7.19
CA ASN A 231 15.21 -12.99 8.32
C ASN A 231 14.78 -13.55 9.69
N ARG A 232 13.99 -14.63 9.74
CA ARG A 232 13.79 -15.39 10.98
C ARG A 232 15.01 -16.28 11.19
N SER A 233 15.61 -16.18 12.38
CA SER A 233 16.72 -17.04 12.82
C SER A 233 16.26 -18.43 13.17
#